data_AF-A0A7V5YYC8-F1
#
_entry.id   AF-A0A7V5YYC8-F1
#
_cell.length_a   1.000
_cell.length_b   1.000
_cell.length_c   1.000
_cell.angle_alpha   90.00
_cell.angle_beta   90.00
_cell.angle_gamma   90.00
#
_symmetry.space_group_name_H-M   'P 1'
#
loop_
_entity.id
_entity.type
_entity.pdbx_description
1 polymer ?
#
loop_
_entity_poly.entity_id
_entity_poly.type
_entity_poly.pdbx_seq_one_letter_code
_entity_poly.pdbx_strand_id
1 'polypeptide(L)'
;MQGGSQAEAFCASGPPSKPDQPSSREATLRDLVLVGIGGVVGAISRFVTGRWLTNACPLPGHIATLVINAAGSLVLGFVVARAAGGGRLARWEMLLTAGFCGSYTTFSSWVLDILSLAERASLAAAATHALVGVLVGVVALAAGVFLARHWPVAFHLEALTSALGISRLAR
;
A
#
# COMPACT_ATOMS: atom_id res chain seq x y z
N MET A 1 23.26 32.04 -26.07
CA MET A 1 22.42 30.82 -26.16
C MET A 1 22.71 29.96 -24.93
N GLN A 2 22.07 30.24 -23.80
CA GLN A 2 22.14 29.43 -22.57
C GLN A 2 20.71 28.97 -22.29
N GLY A 3 20.46 27.69 -22.53
CA GLY A 3 19.14 27.08 -22.44
C GLY A 3 19.26 25.56 -22.29
N GLY A 4 20.16 25.11 -21.42
CA GLY A 4 20.16 23.74 -20.92
C GLY A 4 18.98 23.60 -19.94
N SER A 5 17.85 23.15 -20.49
CA SER A 5 16.57 23.03 -19.80
C SER A 5 16.66 22.06 -18.63
N GLN A 6 16.05 22.43 -17.49
CA GLN A 6 15.95 21.60 -16.28
C GLN A 6 15.36 20.18 -16.50
N ALA A 7 14.84 19.91 -17.70
CA ALA A 7 14.45 18.57 -18.16
C ALA A 7 15.62 17.56 -18.14
N GLU A 8 16.85 17.97 -18.44
CA GLU A 8 18.01 17.06 -18.45
C GLU A 8 18.40 16.62 -17.01
N ALA A 9 18.22 17.52 -16.03
CA ALA A 9 18.47 17.22 -14.62
C ALA A 9 17.44 16.22 -14.05
N PHE A 10 16.20 16.26 -14.51
CA PHE A 10 15.15 15.32 -14.09
C PHE A 10 15.33 13.90 -14.67
N CYS A 11 15.83 13.79 -15.91
CA CYS A 11 16.17 12.49 -16.51
C CYS A 11 17.44 11.87 -15.89
N ALA A 12 18.37 12.69 -15.38
CA ALA A 12 19.60 12.22 -14.74
C ALA A 12 19.37 11.67 -13.32
N SER A 13 18.31 12.11 -12.62
CA SER A 13 17.86 11.48 -11.38
C SER A 13 17.07 10.23 -11.72
N GLY A 14 17.76 9.09 -11.87
CA GLY A 14 17.11 7.79 -12.01
C GLY A 14 16.01 7.58 -10.95
N PRO A 15 15.04 6.67 -11.21
CA PRO A 15 13.99 6.39 -10.24
C PRO A 15 14.60 6.09 -8.87
N PRO A 16 13.95 6.50 -7.76
CA PRO A 16 14.45 6.21 -6.42
C PRO A 16 14.76 4.71 -6.33
N SER A 17 15.99 4.40 -5.93
CA SER A 17 16.44 3.02 -5.78
C SER A 17 15.47 2.29 -4.85
N LYS A 18 15.10 1.05 -5.20
CA LYS A 18 14.37 0.19 -4.27
C LYS A 18 15.18 0.16 -2.97
N PRO A 19 14.54 0.34 -1.79
CA PRO A 19 15.23 0.16 -0.52
C PRO A 19 15.91 -1.21 -0.53
N ASP A 20 17.16 -1.26 -0.08
CA ASP A 20 17.97 -2.47 -0.04
C ASP A 20 17.18 -3.57 0.66
N GLN A 21 16.77 -4.58 -0.12
CA GLN A 21 16.17 -5.77 0.45
C GLN A 21 17.29 -6.48 1.20
N PRO A 22 17.12 -6.80 2.50
CA PRO A 22 18.15 -7.47 3.26
C PRO A 22 18.57 -8.73 2.51
N SER A 23 19.88 -8.90 2.32
CA SER A 23 20.44 -10.11 1.70
C SER A 23 19.82 -11.33 2.39
N SER A 24 19.42 -12.32 1.60
CA SER A 24 18.59 -13.49 1.99
C SER A 24 19.07 -14.33 3.19
N ARG A 25 20.19 -13.96 3.83
CA ARG A 25 20.80 -14.60 4.99
C ARG A 25 20.46 -13.98 6.35
N GLU A 26 19.85 -12.80 6.42
CA GLU A 26 19.51 -12.15 7.72
C GLU A 26 18.07 -11.64 7.79
N ALA A 27 17.09 -12.47 7.44
CA ALA A 27 15.75 -12.24 7.98
C ALA A 27 15.85 -12.42 9.50
N THR A 28 15.84 -11.33 10.25
CA THR A 28 15.93 -11.41 11.71
C THR A 28 14.71 -12.19 12.22
N LEU A 29 14.85 -13.00 13.29
CA LEU A 29 13.71 -13.68 13.92
C LEU A 29 12.53 -12.74 14.18
N ARG A 30 12.84 -11.48 14.54
CA ARG A 30 11.89 -10.39 14.67
C ARG A 30 11.06 -10.18 13.40
N ASP A 31 11.69 -10.10 12.22
CA ASP A 31 10.98 -9.83 10.97
C ASP A 31 10.09 -10.99 10.58
N LEU A 32 10.52 -12.24 10.80
CA LEU A 32 9.69 -13.42 10.59
C LEU A 32 8.43 -13.40 11.47
N VAL A 33 8.56 -13.03 12.75
CA VAL A 33 7.42 -12.88 13.67
C VAL A 33 6.49 -11.75 13.21
N LEU A 34 7.05 -10.60 12.81
CA LEU A 34 6.28 -9.46 12.30
C LEU A 34 5.49 -9.83 11.04
N VAL A 35 6.14 -10.46 10.06
CA VAL A 35 5.50 -10.95 8.83
C VAL A 35 4.43 -11.98 9.16
N GLY A 36 4.70 -12.93 10.05
CA GLY A 36 3.74 -13.97 10.44
C GLY A 36 2.48 -13.40 11.09
N ILE A 37 2.63 -12.49 12.07
CA ILE A 37 1.49 -11.83 12.73
C ILE A 37 0.70 -11.00 11.71
N GLY A 38 1.40 -10.18 10.92
CA GLY A 38 0.77 -9.39 9.87
C GLY A 38 0.02 -10.28 8.87
N GLY A 39 0.61 -11.42 8.50
CA GLY A 39 0.03 -12.35 7.54
C GLY A 39 -1.27 -12.99 8.03
N VAL A 40 -1.31 -13.47 9.28
CA VAL A 40 -2.53 -14.00 9.89
C VAL A 40 -3.63 -12.94 9.91
N VAL A 41 -3.31 -11.73 10.38
CA VAL A 41 -4.28 -10.62 10.45
C VAL A 41 -4.76 -10.22 9.06
N GLY A 42 -3.86 -10.14 8.08
CA GLY A 42 -4.18 -9.80 6.69
C GLY A 42 -5.09 -10.83 6.02
N ALA A 43 -4.79 -12.12 6.20
CA ALA A 43 -5.60 -13.20 5.64
C ALA A 43 -7.01 -13.25 6.25
N ILE A 44 -7.14 -13.12 7.57
CA ILE A 44 -8.44 -13.06 8.25
C ILE A 44 -9.22 -11.82 7.79
N SER A 45 -8.58 -10.66 7.73
CA SER A 45 -9.21 -9.41 7.28
C SER A 45 -9.71 -9.54 5.85
N ARG A 46 -8.92 -10.12 4.94
CA ARG A 46 -9.35 -10.39 3.56
C ARG A 46 -10.57 -11.29 3.52
N PHE A 47 -10.58 -12.36 4.31
CA PHE A 47 -11.71 -13.29 4.36
C PHE A 47 -12.99 -12.61 4.84
N VAL A 48 -12.92 -11.82 5.92
CA VAL A 48 -14.07 -11.09 6.46
C VAL A 48 -14.54 -10.02 5.48
N THR A 49 -13.63 -9.20 4.95
CA THR A 49 -13.96 -8.15 3.97
C THR A 49 -14.57 -8.76 2.72
N GLY A 50 -14.02 -9.86 2.19
CA GLY A 50 -14.57 -10.55 1.03
C GLY A 50 -16.00 -11.03 1.28
N ARG A 51 -16.27 -11.65 2.43
CA ARG A 51 -17.64 -12.06 2.80
C ARG A 51 -18.58 -10.88 2.99
N TRP A 52 -18.11 -9.77 3.54
CA TRP A 52 -18.92 -8.58 3.72
C TRP A 52 -19.26 -7.93 2.37
N LEU A 53 -18.28 -7.81 1.48
CA LEU A 53 -18.41 -7.25 0.13
C LEU A 53 -19.21 -8.13 -0.83
N THR A 54 -19.49 -9.39 -0.52
CA THR A 54 -20.34 -10.23 -1.37
C THR A 54 -21.72 -10.49 -0.77
N ASN A 55 -21.84 -10.55 0.56
CA ASN A 55 -23.11 -10.86 1.22
C ASN A 55 -23.88 -9.62 1.69
N ALA A 56 -23.19 -8.61 2.22
CA ALA A 56 -23.84 -7.41 2.78
C ALA A 56 -23.92 -6.27 1.77
N CYS A 57 -22.89 -6.10 0.95
CA CYS A 57 -22.96 -5.33 -0.28
C CYS A 57 -22.99 -6.37 -1.40
N PRO A 58 -24.06 -6.56 -2.19
CA PRO A 58 -24.13 -7.66 -3.16
C PRO A 58 -23.27 -7.40 -4.41
N LEU A 59 -21.97 -7.14 -4.23
CA LEU A 59 -21.03 -6.98 -5.34
C LEU A 59 -20.70 -8.34 -5.94
N PRO A 60 -20.46 -8.40 -7.26
CA PRO A 60 -19.88 -9.60 -7.87
C PRO A 60 -18.53 -9.94 -7.23
N GLY A 61 -18.22 -11.24 -7.08
CA GLY A 61 -16.99 -11.70 -6.44
C GLY A 61 -15.71 -11.08 -7.01
N HIS A 62 -15.64 -10.97 -8.35
CA HIS A 62 -14.50 -10.34 -9.03
C HIS A 62 -14.33 -8.84 -8.70
N ILE A 63 -15.43 -8.13 -8.42
CA ILE A 63 -15.37 -6.73 -7.95
C ILE A 63 -14.93 -6.68 -6.49
N ALA A 64 -15.38 -7.61 -5.64
CA ALA A 64 -14.92 -7.69 -4.25
C ALA A 64 -13.40 -7.91 -4.17
N THR A 65 -12.85 -8.84 -4.97
CA THR A 65 -11.40 -9.06 -5.07
C THR A 65 -10.65 -7.80 -5.51
N LEU A 66 -11.18 -7.08 -6.51
CA LEU A 66 -10.59 -5.83 -6.98
C LEU A 66 -10.54 -4.77 -5.88
N VAL A 67 -11.61 -4.60 -5.11
CA VAL A 67 -11.69 -3.65 -3.98
C VAL A 67 -10.67 -4.01 -2.88
N ILE A 68 -10.54 -5.30 -2.55
CA ILE A 68 -9.56 -5.78 -1.59
C ILE A 68 -8.14 -5.46 -2.05
N ASN A 69 -7.80 -5.77 -3.30
CA ASN A 69 -6.48 -5.51 -3.87
C ASN A 69 -6.17 -4.01 -3.96
N ALA A 70 -7.16 -3.18 -4.30
CA ALA A 70 -7.03 -1.73 -4.33
C ALA A 70 -6.79 -1.16 -2.93
N ALA A 71 -7.59 -1.55 -1.93
CA ALA A 71 -7.45 -1.09 -0.56
C ALA A 71 -6.11 -1.51 0.05
N GLY A 72 -5.66 -2.75 -0.21
CA GLY A 72 -4.35 -3.21 0.24
C GLY A 72 -3.20 -2.46 -0.43
N SER A 73 -3.30 -2.19 -1.74
CA SER A 73 -2.32 -1.37 -2.46
C SER A 73 -2.24 0.06 -1.93
N LEU A 74 -3.39 0.68 -1.61
CA LEU A 74 -3.44 2.01 -0.98
C LEU A 74 -2.68 2.01 0.36
N VAL A 75 -2.97 1.05 1.24
CA VAL A 75 -2.31 0.93 2.54
C VAL A 75 -0.81 0.69 2.36
N LEU A 76 -0.42 -0.19 1.43
CA LEU A 76 0.98 -0.47 1.14
C LEU A 76 1.73 0.79 0.71
N GLY A 77 1.16 1.57 -0.22
CA GLY A 77 1.75 2.82 -0.69
C GLY A 77 1.93 3.83 0.43
N PHE A 78 0.92 3.96 1.31
CA PHE A 78 0.99 4.83 2.48
C PHE A 78 2.09 4.41 3.45
N VAL A 79 2.14 3.12 3.80
CA VAL A 79 3.10 2.58 4.78
C VAL A 79 4.53 2.72 4.27
N VAL A 80 4.81 2.34 3.03
CA VAL A 80 6.16 2.40 2.45
C VAL A 80 6.65 3.86 2.42
N ALA A 81 5.82 4.79 1.97
CA ALA A 81 6.20 6.20 1.92
C ALA A 81 6.47 6.78 3.32
N ARG A 82 5.76 6.32 4.35
CA ARG A 82 5.94 6.84 5.73
C ARG A 82 7.05 6.14 6.50
N ALA A 83 7.33 4.87 6.20
CA ALA A 83 8.47 4.13 6.74
C ALA A 83 9.80 4.69 6.22
N ALA A 84 9.86 5.08 4.93
CA ALA A 84 11.05 5.66 4.31
C ALA A 84 11.60 6.91 5.03
N GLY A 85 10.74 7.66 5.75
CA GLY A 85 11.14 8.83 6.55
C GLY A 85 11.80 8.52 7.90
N GLY A 86 12.08 7.25 8.24
CA GLY A 86 12.84 6.87 9.44
C GLY A 86 12.11 7.00 10.78
N GLY A 87 10.78 7.03 10.79
CA GLY A 87 9.97 7.21 11.99
C GLY A 87 9.55 5.92 12.71
N ARG A 88 8.66 6.05 13.71
CA ARG A 88 8.06 4.91 14.45
C ARG A 88 7.40 3.86 13.56
N LEU A 89 7.03 4.19 12.32
CA LEU A 89 6.41 3.21 11.40
C LEU A 89 7.44 2.28 10.75
N ALA A 90 8.70 2.70 10.61
CA ALA A 90 9.76 1.88 10.01
C ALA A 90 9.96 0.55 10.78
N ARG A 91 9.82 0.59 12.12
CA ARG A 91 9.93 -0.62 12.97
C ARG A 91 8.84 -1.67 12.72
N TRP A 92 7.74 -1.27 12.07
CA TRP A 92 6.55 -2.08 11.81
C TRP A 92 6.38 -2.35 10.31
N GLU A 93 7.33 -1.92 9.47
CA GLU A 93 7.21 -2.01 8.02
C GLU A 93 6.94 -3.46 7.57
N MET A 94 7.78 -4.42 7.98
CA MET A 94 7.62 -5.84 7.62
C MET A 94 6.26 -6.43 8.04
N LEU A 95 5.72 -6.03 9.19
CA LEU A 95 4.40 -6.47 9.64
C LEU A 95 3.30 -5.97 8.71
N LEU A 96 3.38 -4.69 8.31
CA LEU A 96 2.32 -4.04 7.54
C LEU A 96 2.45 -4.31 6.04
N THR A 97 3.67 -4.38 5.50
CA THR A 97 3.93 -4.57 4.07
C THR A 97 3.87 -6.06 3.72
N ALA A 98 4.94 -6.81 4.01
CA ALA A 98 5.06 -8.22 3.65
C ALA A 98 4.04 -9.10 4.39
N GLY A 99 3.75 -8.82 5.66
CA GLY A 99 2.73 -9.53 6.43
C GLY A 99 1.30 -9.17 6.00
N PHE A 100 0.81 -8.03 6.49
CA PHE A 100 -0.59 -7.63 6.35
C PHE A 100 -0.98 -7.38 4.89
N CYS A 101 -0.35 -6.43 4.20
CA CYS A 101 -0.72 -6.13 2.80
C CYS A 101 -0.47 -7.33 1.88
N GLY A 102 0.62 -8.08 2.11
CA GLY A 102 0.93 -9.29 1.35
C GLY A 102 -0.12 -10.38 1.47
N SER A 103 -0.75 -10.56 2.64
CA SER A 103 -1.80 -11.57 2.85
C SER A 103 -3.23 -11.03 2.68
N TYR A 104 -3.41 -9.72 2.83
CA TYR A 104 -4.68 -9.03 2.60
C TYR A 104 -4.98 -8.87 1.12
N THR A 105 -3.97 -8.61 0.28
CA THR A 105 -4.12 -8.65 -1.18
C THR A 105 -3.99 -10.09 -1.69
N THR A 106 -4.52 -10.38 -2.88
CA THR A 106 -4.48 -11.72 -3.46
C THR A 106 -4.41 -11.69 -4.97
N PHE A 107 -3.30 -12.19 -5.51
CA PHE A 107 -3.14 -12.43 -6.95
C PHE A 107 -3.86 -13.72 -7.38
N SER A 108 -3.78 -14.78 -6.57
CA SER A 108 -4.39 -16.08 -6.90
C SER A 108 -5.91 -16.00 -7.09
N SER A 109 -6.62 -15.31 -6.18
CA SER A 109 -8.07 -15.14 -6.32
C SER A 109 -8.41 -14.28 -7.55
N TRP A 110 -7.60 -13.25 -7.83
CA TRP A 110 -7.80 -12.39 -8.98
C TRP A 110 -7.60 -13.11 -10.32
N VAL A 111 -6.61 -14.00 -10.42
CA VAL A 111 -6.43 -14.85 -11.60
C VAL A 111 -7.60 -15.82 -11.79
N LEU A 112 -8.14 -16.39 -10.71
CA LEU A 112 -9.35 -17.21 -10.79
C LEU A 112 -10.57 -16.42 -11.27
N ASP A 113 -10.69 -15.16 -10.86
CA ASP A 113 -11.74 -14.25 -11.33
C ASP A 113 -11.61 -13.96 -12.84
N ILE A 114 -10.38 -13.71 -13.32
CA ILE A 114 -10.09 -13.50 -14.76
C ILE A 114 -10.46 -14.75 -15.56
N LEU A 115 -10.05 -15.94 -15.12
CA LEU A 115 -10.37 -17.19 -15.79
C LEU A 115 -11.88 -17.44 -15.80
N SER A 116 -12.54 -17.23 -14.67
CA SER A 116 -13.99 -17.39 -14.55
C SER A 116 -14.75 -16.44 -15.48
N LEU A 117 -14.27 -15.19 -15.65
CA LEU A 117 -14.85 -14.24 -16.61
C LEU A 117 -14.61 -14.67 -18.06
N ALA A 118 -13.46 -15.27 -18.37
CA ALA A 118 -13.17 -15.76 -19.71
C ALA A 118 -14.11 -16.92 -20.08
N GLU A 119 -14.39 -17.82 -19.13
CA GLU A 119 -15.26 -18.98 -19.32
C GLU A 119 -16.75 -18.63 -19.33
N ARG A 120 -17.19 -17.73 -18.42
CA ARG A 120 -18.61 -17.49 -18.17
C ARG A 120 -19.17 -16.25 -18.86
N ALA A 121 -18.31 -15.33 -19.30
CA ALA A 121 -18.72 -14.07 -19.94
C ALA A 121 -18.08 -13.91 -21.32
N SER A 122 -16.80 -13.52 -21.38
CA SER A 122 -16.05 -13.40 -22.63
C SER A 122 -14.57 -13.15 -22.36
N LEU A 123 -13.72 -13.45 -23.34
CA LEU A 123 -12.30 -13.10 -23.29
C LEU A 123 -12.08 -11.58 -23.16
N ALA A 124 -12.93 -10.76 -23.78
CA ALA A 124 -12.87 -9.31 -23.67
C ALA A 124 -13.11 -8.85 -22.22
N ALA A 125 -14.13 -9.39 -21.54
CA ALA A 125 -14.42 -9.07 -20.14
C ALA A 125 -13.25 -9.46 -19.20
N ALA A 126 -12.66 -10.64 -19.42
CA ALA A 126 -11.48 -11.08 -18.68
C ALA A 126 -10.28 -10.14 -18.89
N ALA A 127 -9.99 -9.74 -20.13
CA ALA A 127 -8.91 -8.82 -20.46
C ALA A 127 -9.15 -7.42 -19.86
N THR A 128 -10.38 -6.91 -19.91
CA THR A 128 -10.75 -5.64 -19.26
C THR A 128 -10.54 -5.73 -17.75
N HIS A 129 -11.01 -6.81 -17.11
CA HIS A 129 -10.83 -6.98 -15.67
C HIS A 129 -9.35 -7.07 -15.27
N ALA A 130 -8.53 -7.75 -16.07
CA ALA A 130 -7.07 -7.82 -15.88
C ALA A 130 -6.42 -6.42 -15.98
N LEU A 131 -6.73 -5.65 -17.02
CA LEU A 131 -6.16 -4.33 -17.22
C LEU A 131 -6.60 -3.34 -16.13
N VAL A 132 -7.90 -3.32 -15.83
CA VAL A 132 -8.46 -2.48 -14.76
C VAL A 132 -7.82 -2.82 -13.41
N GLY A 133 -7.62 -4.11 -13.11
CA GLY A 133 -6.98 -4.54 -11.87
C GLY A 133 -5.57 -3.97 -11.68
N VAL A 134 -4.74 -4.03 -12.72
CA VAL A 134 -3.39 -3.42 -12.69
C VAL A 134 -3.48 -1.91 -12.51
N LEU A 135 -4.30 -1.23 -13.32
CA LEU A 135 -4.40 0.23 -13.28
C LEU A 135 -4.90 0.73 -11.92
N VAL A 136 -5.96 0.13 -11.39
CA VAL A 136 -6.51 0.47 -10.08
C VAL A 136 -5.49 0.21 -8.97
N GLY A 137 -4.76 -0.92 -9.01
CA GLY A 137 -3.72 -1.22 -8.04
C GLY A 137 -2.60 -0.17 -8.03
N VAL A 138 -2.11 0.21 -9.21
CA VAL A 138 -1.06 1.24 -9.35
C VAL A 138 -1.56 2.60 -8.88
N VAL A 139 -2.76 3.02 -9.29
CA VAL A 139 -3.36 4.30 -8.87
C VAL A 139 -3.59 4.32 -7.36
N ALA A 140 -4.09 3.24 -6.78
CA ALA A 140 -4.29 3.14 -5.34
C ALA A 140 -2.96 3.22 -4.57
N LEU A 141 -1.92 2.50 -5.00
CA LEU A 141 -0.59 2.60 -4.41
C LEU A 141 -0.06 4.04 -4.47
N ALA A 142 -0.14 4.69 -5.64
CA ALA A 142 0.31 6.07 -5.83
C ALA A 142 -0.47 7.06 -4.95
N ALA A 143 -1.80 6.88 -4.84
CA ALA A 143 -2.63 7.65 -3.94
C ALA A 143 -2.22 7.46 -2.47
N GLY A 144 -1.90 6.25 -2.06
CA GLY A 144 -1.37 5.96 -0.71
C GLY A 144 -0.07 6.71 -0.42
N VAL A 145 0.88 6.69 -1.37
CA VAL A 145 2.13 7.45 -1.28
C VAL A 145 1.86 8.95 -1.18
N PHE A 146 0.94 9.46 -2.00
CA PHE A 146 0.55 10.87 -2.00
C PHE A 146 -0.05 11.26 -0.63
N LEU A 147 -0.99 10.48 -0.09
CA LEU A 147 -1.58 10.70 1.23
C LEU A 147 -0.51 10.73 2.33
N ALA A 148 0.43 9.79 2.33
CA ALA A 148 1.48 9.70 3.33
C ALA A 148 2.38 10.94 3.37
N ARG A 149 2.64 11.55 2.20
CA ARG A 149 3.46 12.76 2.06
C ARG A 149 2.73 14.02 2.50
N HIS A 150 1.43 14.10 2.26
CA HIS A 150 0.62 15.30 2.53
C HIS A 150 -0.12 15.26 3.87
N TRP A 151 -0.12 14.12 4.58
CA TRP A 151 -0.67 14.03 5.92
C TRP A 151 0.41 14.32 6.98
N PRO A 152 0.48 15.54 7.55
CA PRO A 152 1.37 15.82 8.65
C PRO A 152 0.91 15.00 9.86
N VAL A 153 1.74 14.05 10.30
CA VAL A 153 1.56 13.31 11.56
C VAL A 153 1.67 14.26 12.77
N ALA A 154 2.02 15.52 12.55
CA ALA A 154 2.17 16.57 13.57
C ALA A 154 0.85 17.26 14.01
N PHE A 155 -0.33 16.69 13.75
CA PHE A 155 -1.58 17.37 14.13
C PHE A 155 -1.89 17.41 15.64
N HIS A 156 -1.09 16.79 16.51
CA HIS A 156 -1.34 16.85 17.96
C HIS A 156 -0.26 17.48 18.84
N LEU A 157 1.00 17.55 18.43
CA LEU A 157 2.03 18.13 19.31
C LEU A 157 2.17 19.64 19.14
N GLU A 158 2.05 20.18 17.93
CA GLU A 158 2.15 21.63 17.71
C GLU A 158 0.90 22.40 18.15
N ALA A 159 -0.29 21.80 17.99
CA ALA A 159 -1.52 22.39 18.52
C ALA A 159 -1.52 22.42 20.05
N LEU A 160 -0.97 21.40 20.73
CA LEU A 160 -0.85 21.36 22.19
C LEU A 160 0.28 22.25 22.71
N THR A 161 1.44 22.31 22.07
CA THR A 161 2.53 23.22 22.49
C THR A 161 2.17 24.68 22.23
N SER A 162 1.42 24.98 21.16
CA SER A 162 0.90 26.32 20.88
C SER A 162 -0.23 26.71 21.84
N ALA A 163 -1.14 25.78 22.18
CA ALA A 163 -2.22 26.02 23.14
C ALA A 163 -1.75 26.12 24.60
N LEU A 164 -0.65 25.44 24.97
CA LEU A 164 -0.08 25.48 26.33
C LEU A 164 0.89 26.65 26.55
N GLY A 165 1.19 27.48 25.54
CA GLY A 165 1.95 28.73 25.71
C GLY A 165 3.38 28.55 26.25
N ILE A 166 3.98 27.36 26.13
CA ILE A 166 5.27 27.02 26.75
C ILE A 166 6.46 27.71 26.03
N SER A 167 6.22 28.35 24.89
CA SER A 167 7.25 29.09 24.12
C SER A 167 7.82 30.33 24.84
N ARG A 168 7.31 30.73 26.01
CA ARG A 168 7.82 31.88 26.79
C ARG A 168 8.68 31.52 28.01
N LEU A 169 8.89 30.25 28.34
CA LEU A 169 9.64 29.85 29.54
C LEU A 169 11.13 29.51 29.31
N ALA A 170 11.62 29.67 28.07
CA ALA A 170 13.02 29.42 27.72
C ALA A 170 13.76 30.67 27.21
N ARG A 171 13.42 31.85 27.74
CA ARG A 171 14.23 33.08 27.62
C ARG A 171 14.42 33.74 28.97
#